data_AF-A0A226EX98-F1
#
_entry.id   AF-A0A226EX98-F1
#
_cell.length_a   1.000
_cell.length_b   1.000
_cell.length_c   1.000
_cell.angle_alpha   90.00
_cell.angle_beta   90.00
_cell.angle_gamma   90.00
#
_symmetry.space_group_name_H-M   'P 1'
#
loop_
_entity.id
_entity.type
_entity.pdbx_description
1 polymer ?
#
loop_
_entity_poly.entity_id
_entity_poly.type
_entity_poly.pdbx_seq_one_letter_code
_entity_poly.pdbx_strand_id
1 'polypeptide(L)'
;MLEVVLSSALVAYILLDVNYFVRMFLTCFAGRYFRPKLGPTDANVTYGIALPWDVDTTLDHMNNSKVLREFDFSRMELGVRTGVVGMVMKKGGGFPVNANFIRYRLPVKPFSIFKVESKLLAWDEKHVFIQQSLTTLSDGIVRAVSYPKLSAAGWNPVELMDANWPGTVSPSIPTQFENMKEIGDIVSEKFKKVGKKKAETYDGTKGSIRDSVGPWKNGGTTEKRDKSI
;
A
#
# COMPACT_ATOMS: atom_id res chain seq x y z
N MET A 1 28.25 -30.25 8.02
CA MET A 1 27.88 -28.95 8.63
C MET A 1 27.54 -27.92 7.57
N LEU A 2 28.43 -27.66 6.59
CA LEU A 2 28.17 -26.70 5.51
C LEU A 2 26.92 -27.02 4.67
N GLU A 3 26.73 -28.28 4.27
CA GLU A 3 25.57 -28.70 3.47
C GLU A 3 24.25 -28.43 4.19
N VAL A 4 24.16 -28.80 5.47
CA VAL A 4 22.98 -28.54 6.32
C VAL A 4 22.69 -27.04 6.38
N VAL A 5 23.72 -26.20 6.56
CA VAL A 5 23.56 -24.74 6.60
C VAL A 5 23.05 -24.20 5.27
N LEU A 6 23.61 -24.63 4.14
CA LEU A 6 23.20 -24.19 2.81
C LEU A 6 21.77 -24.64 2.48
N SER A 7 21.40 -25.87 2.82
CA SER A 7 20.04 -26.38 2.64
C SER A 7 19.05 -25.61 3.52
N SER A 8 19.38 -25.34 4.79
CA SER A 8 18.52 -24.53 5.67
C SER A 8 18.36 -23.10 5.16
N ALA A 9 19.43 -22.48 4.66
CA ALA A 9 19.37 -21.14 4.08
C ALA A 9 18.51 -21.10 2.82
N LEU A 10 18.63 -22.09 1.93
CA LEU A 10 17.79 -22.21 0.74
C LEU A 10 16.32 -22.40 1.10
N VAL A 11 16.01 -23.28 2.06
CA VAL A 11 14.64 -23.47 2.55
C VAL A 11 14.08 -22.18 3.12
N ALA A 12 14.85 -21.46 3.95
CA ALA A 12 14.44 -20.15 4.45
C ALA A 12 14.19 -19.14 3.32
N TYR A 13 15.04 -19.12 2.29
CA TYR A 13 14.88 -18.24 1.12
C TYR A 13 13.65 -18.57 0.27
N ILE A 14 13.27 -19.85 0.18
CA ILE A 14 12.07 -20.28 -0.55
C ILE A 14 10.80 -19.97 0.26
N LEU A 15 10.84 -20.19 1.58
CA LEU A 15 9.68 -20.05 2.46
C LEU A 15 9.43 -18.60 2.91
N LEU A 16 10.48 -17.80 3.00
CA LEU A 16 10.42 -16.40 3.41
C LEU A 16 10.75 -15.53 2.21
N ASP A 17 10.02 -14.42 2.02
CA ASP A 17 10.39 -13.40 1.02
C ASP A 17 11.62 -12.63 1.51
N VAL A 18 12.77 -13.31 1.58
CA VAL A 18 14.04 -12.79 2.12
C VAL A 18 14.45 -11.52 1.39
N ASN A 19 14.25 -11.47 0.07
CA ASN A 19 14.53 -10.28 -0.74
C ASN A 19 13.72 -9.08 -0.29
N TYR A 20 12.44 -9.24 0.02
CA TYR A 20 11.62 -8.18 0.58
C TYR A 20 12.19 -7.66 1.90
N PHE A 21 12.49 -8.55 2.85
CA PHE A 21 12.97 -8.13 4.18
C PHE A 21 14.36 -7.48 4.13
N VAL A 22 15.28 -8.05 3.35
CA VAL A 22 16.62 -7.47 3.15
C VAL A 22 16.49 -6.09 2.51
N ARG A 23 15.69 -5.96 1.45
CA ARG A 23 15.51 -4.67 0.77
C ARG A 23 14.81 -3.65 1.66
N MET A 24 13.79 -4.04 2.42
CA MET A 24 13.11 -3.15 3.36
C MET A 24 14.09 -2.67 4.44
N PHE A 25 14.89 -3.57 5.00
CA PHE A 25 15.91 -3.23 5.98
C PHE A 25 16.94 -2.26 5.39
N LEU A 26 17.50 -2.55 4.21
CA LEU A 26 18.47 -1.68 3.55
C LEU A 26 17.88 -0.30 3.21
N THR A 27 16.63 -0.25 2.75
CA THR A 27 15.91 1.00 2.47
C THR A 27 15.75 1.84 3.73
N CYS A 28 15.26 1.25 4.82
CA CYS A 28 15.11 1.94 6.10
C CYS A 28 16.47 2.35 6.70
N PHE A 29 17.47 1.47 6.64
CA PHE A 29 18.81 1.72 7.14
C PHE A 29 19.46 2.88 6.38
N ALA A 30 19.44 2.85 5.05
CA ALA A 30 19.97 3.92 4.23
C ALA A 30 19.20 5.23 4.44
N GLY A 31 17.88 5.18 4.48
CA GLY A 31 17.02 6.33 4.82
C GLY A 31 17.36 6.96 6.17
N ARG A 32 17.69 6.13 7.17
CA ARG A 32 17.97 6.58 8.54
C ARG A 32 19.36 7.18 8.72
N TYR A 33 20.36 6.65 8.01
CA TYR A 33 21.78 6.94 8.29
C TYR A 33 22.52 7.67 7.17
N PHE A 34 22.10 7.51 5.91
CA PHE A 34 22.80 8.06 4.74
C PHE A 34 21.99 9.10 3.96
N ARG A 35 20.72 9.32 4.32
CA ARG A 35 19.83 10.27 3.64
C ARG A 35 19.48 11.43 4.58
N PRO A 36 19.33 12.66 4.06
CA PRO A 36 18.91 13.79 4.86
C PRO A 36 17.49 13.59 5.39
N LYS A 37 17.24 14.12 6.60
CA LYS A 37 15.91 14.14 7.20
C LYS A 37 14.93 14.92 6.32
N LEU A 38 13.67 14.54 6.40
CA LEU A 38 12.58 15.21 5.71
C LEU A 38 11.68 15.90 6.73
N GLY A 39 11.18 17.07 6.36
CA GLY A 39 10.04 17.71 7.00
C GLY A 39 8.74 16.97 6.70
N PRO A 40 7.63 17.38 7.33
CA PRO A 40 6.38 16.64 7.27
C PRO A 40 5.73 16.67 5.87
N THR A 41 5.98 17.72 5.09
CA THR A 41 5.37 17.94 3.77
C THR A 41 6.35 17.75 2.61
N ASP A 42 7.60 17.37 2.90
CA ASP A 42 8.60 17.11 1.88
C ASP A 42 8.29 15.84 1.10
N ALA A 43 8.76 15.79 -0.15
CA ALA A 43 8.67 14.59 -0.97
C ALA A 43 9.88 13.67 -0.70
N ASN A 44 9.60 12.39 -0.45
CA ASN A 44 10.62 11.34 -0.51
C ASN A 44 10.78 10.85 -1.96
N VAL A 45 12.02 10.56 -2.35
CA VAL A 45 12.34 9.96 -3.65
C VAL A 45 13.23 8.75 -3.43
N THR A 46 12.77 7.59 -3.88
CA THR A 46 13.54 6.34 -3.91
C THR A 46 13.75 5.88 -5.34
N TYR A 47 14.76 5.05 -5.55
CA TYR A 47 15.11 4.53 -6.86
C TYR A 47 15.09 3.00 -6.84
N GLY A 48 14.74 2.41 -7.99
CA GLY A 48 14.68 0.97 -8.17
C GLY A 48 14.94 0.57 -9.62
N ILE A 49 15.13 -0.72 -9.82
CA ILE A 49 15.30 -1.35 -11.12
C ILE A 49 14.27 -2.47 -11.21
N ALA A 50 13.58 -2.59 -12.34
CA ALA A 50 12.66 -3.72 -12.57
C ALA A 50 13.48 -4.97 -12.90
N LEU A 51 13.65 -5.87 -11.93
CA LEU A 51 14.55 -7.02 -12.07
C LEU A 51 13.82 -8.23 -12.68
N PRO A 52 14.56 -9.26 -13.15
CA PRO A 52 13.94 -10.44 -13.80
C PRO A 52 12.94 -11.21 -12.93
N TRP A 53 12.99 -11.09 -11.61
CA TRP A 53 12.05 -11.71 -10.67
C TRP A 53 10.89 -10.80 -10.29
N ASP A 54 10.80 -9.61 -10.90
CA ASP A 54 9.72 -8.66 -10.73
C ASP A 54 8.73 -8.66 -11.89
N VAL A 55 9.03 -9.37 -12.97
CA VAL A 55 8.11 -9.52 -14.12
C VAL A 55 7.02 -10.54 -13.82
N ASP A 56 5.90 -10.44 -14.51
CA ASP A 56 4.81 -11.40 -14.42
C ASP A 56 4.99 -12.58 -15.40
N THR A 57 3.96 -13.43 -15.54
CA THR A 57 4.01 -14.64 -16.36
C THR A 57 4.21 -14.37 -17.85
N THR A 58 3.92 -13.16 -18.33
CA THR A 58 4.14 -12.78 -19.72
C THR A 58 5.56 -12.29 -19.98
N LEU A 59 6.38 -12.11 -18.92
CA LEU A 59 7.79 -11.70 -18.97
C LEU A 59 8.04 -10.37 -19.69
N ASP A 60 7.00 -9.57 -19.92
CA ASP A 60 7.02 -8.36 -20.76
C ASP A 60 6.92 -7.06 -19.94
N HIS A 61 6.42 -7.14 -18.70
CA HIS A 61 6.34 -6.00 -17.80
C HIS A 61 6.48 -6.40 -16.33
N MET A 62 6.84 -5.43 -15.51
CA MET A 62 6.86 -5.57 -14.06
C MET A 62 5.45 -5.87 -13.55
N ASN A 63 5.33 -6.91 -12.75
CA ASN A 63 4.08 -7.31 -12.13
C ASN A 63 3.50 -6.15 -11.29
N ASN A 64 2.21 -5.89 -11.45
CA ASN A 64 1.49 -4.83 -10.72
C ASN A 64 1.67 -4.91 -9.19
N SER A 65 1.73 -6.12 -8.62
CA SER A 65 1.98 -6.31 -7.19
C SER A 65 3.38 -5.83 -6.76
N LYS A 66 4.37 -5.89 -7.67
CA LYS A 66 5.71 -5.38 -7.43
C LYS A 66 5.74 -3.85 -7.46
N VAL A 67 4.94 -3.21 -8.31
CA VAL A 67 4.77 -1.74 -8.27
C VAL A 67 4.23 -1.28 -6.91
N LEU A 68 3.22 -1.98 -6.36
CA LEU A 68 2.72 -1.69 -5.01
C LEU A 68 3.78 -1.92 -3.92
N ARG A 69 4.63 -2.93 -4.10
CA ARG A 69 5.77 -3.19 -3.21
C ARG A 69 6.81 -2.06 -3.24
N GLU A 70 7.09 -1.50 -4.41
CA GLU A 70 7.96 -0.31 -4.53
C GLU A 70 7.38 0.91 -3.80
N PHE A 71 6.06 1.09 -3.90
CA PHE A 71 5.35 2.09 -3.11
C PHE A 71 5.44 1.84 -1.61
N ASP A 72 5.50 0.59 -1.17
CA ASP A 72 5.71 0.26 0.25
C ASP A 72 7.09 0.68 0.74
N PHE A 73 8.16 0.33 0.01
CA PHE A 73 9.52 0.72 0.34
C PHE A 73 9.67 2.25 0.45
N SER A 74 9.11 2.98 -0.52
CA SER A 74 9.18 4.45 -0.51
C SER A 74 8.40 5.08 0.66
N ARG A 75 7.26 4.52 1.07
CA ARG A 75 6.53 4.99 2.25
C ARG A 75 7.29 4.74 3.54
N MET A 76 7.90 3.57 3.67
CA MET A 76 8.71 3.26 4.84
C MET A 76 9.94 4.17 4.92
N GLU A 77 10.62 4.44 3.81
CA GLU A 77 11.72 5.42 3.80
C GLU A 77 11.23 6.84 4.15
N LEU A 78 10.09 7.29 3.60
CA LEU A 78 9.48 8.58 3.97
C LEU A 78 9.22 8.66 5.49
N GLY A 79 8.61 7.62 6.06
CA GLY A 79 8.31 7.57 7.49
C GLY A 79 9.56 7.48 8.39
N VAL A 80 10.63 6.83 7.92
CA VAL A 80 11.91 6.80 8.64
C VAL A 80 12.62 8.15 8.56
N ARG A 81 12.65 8.79 7.39
CA ARG A 81 13.34 10.07 7.16
C ARG A 81 12.64 11.26 7.83
N THR A 82 11.32 11.21 8.00
CA THR A 82 10.55 12.15 8.82
C THR A 82 10.61 11.82 10.31
N GLY A 83 11.05 10.62 10.68
CA GLY A 83 11.08 10.13 12.06
C GLY A 83 9.75 9.58 12.57
N VAL A 84 8.67 9.70 11.79
CA VAL A 84 7.31 9.23 12.10
C VAL A 84 7.27 7.75 12.48
N VAL A 85 8.00 6.90 11.77
CA VAL A 85 8.08 5.46 12.07
C VAL A 85 8.62 5.22 13.49
N GLY A 86 9.72 5.90 13.86
CA GLY A 86 10.32 5.75 15.19
C GLY A 86 9.40 6.24 16.31
N MET A 87 8.63 7.32 16.06
CA MET A 87 7.68 7.86 17.02
C MET A 87 6.49 6.93 17.25
N VAL A 88 5.95 6.34 16.19
CA VAL A 88 4.84 5.40 16.28
C VAL A 88 5.27 4.07 16.89
N MET A 89 6.46 3.57 16.55
CA MET A 89 7.01 2.36 17.20
C MET A 89 7.17 2.54 18.71
N LYS A 90 7.60 3.71 19.20
CA LYS A 90 7.66 4.01 20.64
C LYS A 90 6.29 3.96 21.33
N LYS A 91 5.22 4.26 20.60
CA LYS A 91 3.83 4.15 21.08
C LYS A 91 3.25 2.73 20.91
N GLY A 92 4.02 1.77 20.37
CA GLY A 92 3.53 0.43 20.04
C GLY A 92 2.50 0.41 18.90
N GLY A 93 2.46 1.48 18.08
CA GLY A 93 1.47 1.65 17.03
C GLY A 93 1.91 1.14 15.67
N GLY A 94 1.04 1.31 14.67
CA GLY A 94 1.32 0.95 13.28
C GLY A 94 0.56 1.78 12.26
N PHE A 95 0.82 1.50 10.98
CA PHE A 95 0.24 2.19 9.83
C PHE A 95 -0.39 1.22 8.80
N PRO A 96 -1.37 0.40 9.19
CA PRO A 96 -2.04 -0.48 8.23
C PRO A 96 -2.66 0.34 7.09
N VAL A 97 -2.46 -0.13 5.85
CA VAL A 97 -3.11 0.46 4.68
C VAL A 97 -4.57 0.05 4.70
N ASN A 98 -5.46 1.03 4.90
CA ASN A 98 -6.89 0.81 4.99
C ASN A 98 -7.52 0.75 3.60
N ALA A 99 -7.12 1.67 2.72
CA ALA A 99 -7.56 1.72 1.34
C ALA A 99 -6.42 2.21 0.46
N ASN A 100 -6.39 1.76 -0.79
CA ASN A 100 -5.44 2.28 -1.77
C ASN A 100 -6.10 2.30 -3.14
N PHE A 101 -6.13 3.48 -3.76
CA PHE A 101 -6.49 3.61 -5.16
C PHE A 101 -5.20 3.72 -5.98
N ILE A 102 -5.05 2.86 -6.97
CA ILE A 102 -3.90 2.86 -7.86
C ILE A 102 -4.37 2.94 -9.31
N ARG A 103 -3.76 3.84 -10.07
CA ARG A 103 -3.93 3.94 -11.51
C ARG A 103 -2.63 3.55 -12.20
N TYR A 104 -2.65 2.42 -12.89
CA TYR A 104 -1.61 2.05 -13.84
C TYR A 104 -1.87 2.78 -15.16
N ARG A 105 -0.88 3.53 -15.62
CA ARG A 105 -0.95 4.32 -16.85
C ARG A 105 -0.31 3.57 -18.01
N LEU A 106 0.89 3.02 -17.77
CA LEU A 106 1.68 2.28 -18.76
C LEU A 106 2.53 1.21 -18.05
N PRO A 107 2.89 0.11 -18.73
CA PRO A 107 3.74 -0.93 -18.16
C PRO A 107 5.16 -0.41 -17.89
N VAL A 108 5.78 -0.95 -16.84
CA VAL A 108 7.21 -0.79 -16.56
C VAL A 108 7.93 -1.94 -17.24
N LYS A 109 8.81 -1.65 -18.21
CA LYS A 109 9.55 -2.70 -18.93
C LYS A 109 10.62 -3.32 -18.02
N PRO A 110 10.97 -4.60 -18.23
CA PRO A 110 12.09 -5.25 -17.56
C PRO A 110 13.37 -4.41 -17.69
N PHE A 111 14.20 -4.42 -16.65
CA PHE A 111 15.46 -3.67 -16.53
C PHE A 111 15.33 -2.15 -16.58
N SER A 112 14.12 -1.60 -16.57
CA SER A 112 13.92 -0.15 -16.47
C SER A 112 14.34 0.34 -15.09
N ILE A 113 15.14 1.41 -15.06
CA ILE A 113 15.39 2.18 -13.84
C ILE A 113 14.23 3.14 -13.65
N PHE A 114 13.67 3.18 -12.44
CA PHE A 114 12.57 4.05 -12.09
C PHE A 114 12.85 4.78 -10.78
N LYS A 115 12.14 5.90 -10.60
CA LYS A 115 12.01 6.57 -9.31
C LYS A 115 10.60 6.44 -8.78
N VAL A 116 10.48 6.32 -7.47
CA VAL A 116 9.22 6.45 -6.75
C VAL A 116 9.27 7.73 -5.93
N GLU A 117 8.30 8.60 -6.16
CA GLU A 117 8.10 9.81 -5.35
C GLU A 117 6.94 9.56 -4.40
N SER A 118 7.07 9.98 -3.14
CA SER A 118 6.05 9.77 -2.11
C SER A 118 5.93 10.99 -1.21
N LYS A 119 4.71 11.49 -1.05
CA LYS A 119 4.43 12.74 -0.36
C LYS A 119 3.22 12.61 0.54
N LEU A 120 3.33 13.12 1.77
CA LEU A 120 2.19 13.33 2.65
C LEU A 120 1.29 14.43 2.08
N LEU A 121 0.03 14.12 1.81
CA LEU A 121 -0.94 15.08 1.29
C LEU A 121 -1.80 15.71 2.39
N ALA A 122 -2.27 14.90 3.33
CA ALA A 122 -3.11 15.34 4.44
C ALA A 122 -3.06 14.32 5.58
N TRP A 123 -3.57 14.70 6.75
CA TRP A 123 -3.82 13.82 7.88
C TRP A 123 -5.08 14.25 8.63
N ASP A 124 -5.74 13.30 9.26
CA ASP A 124 -6.84 13.55 10.20
C ASP A 124 -6.55 12.84 11.54
N GLU A 125 -7.50 12.84 12.47
CA GLU A 125 -7.33 12.19 13.79
C GLU A 125 -7.03 10.68 13.73
N LYS A 126 -7.33 10.02 12.60
CA LYS A 126 -7.31 8.56 12.45
C LYS A 126 -6.52 8.09 11.22
N HIS A 127 -6.19 8.96 10.29
CA HIS A 127 -5.64 8.59 8.99
C HIS A 127 -4.53 9.50 8.50
N VAL A 128 -3.69 8.92 7.67
CA VAL A 128 -2.64 9.60 6.91
C VAL A 128 -2.90 9.34 5.43
N PHE A 129 -2.87 10.40 4.62
CA PHE A 129 -3.16 10.38 3.19
C PHE A 129 -1.88 10.67 2.41
N ILE A 130 -1.41 9.70 1.63
CA ILE A 130 -0.15 9.81 0.89
C ILE A 130 -0.45 9.74 -0.61
N GLN A 131 0.30 10.49 -1.41
CA GLN A 131 0.37 10.28 -2.85
C GLN A 131 1.72 9.71 -3.24
N GLN A 132 1.70 8.78 -4.18
CA GLN A 132 2.90 8.17 -4.73
C GLN A 132 2.84 8.09 -6.25
N SER A 133 3.98 8.25 -6.90
CA SER A 133 4.11 8.09 -8.34
C SER A 133 5.36 7.28 -8.67
N LEU A 134 5.26 6.40 -9.66
CA LEU A 134 6.39 5.67 -10.23
C LEU A 134 6.67 6.21 -11.62
N THR A 135 7.90 6.68 -11.84
CA THR A 135 8.34 7.28 -13.11
C THR A 135 9.57 6.55 -13.63
N THR A 136 9.54 6.09 -14.88
CA THR A 136 10.73 5.51 -15.54
C THR A 136 11.70 6.60 -15.94
N LEU A 137 13.00 6.40 -15.65
CA LEU A 137 14.01 7.45 -15.87
C LEU A 137 14.40 7.58 -17.34
N SER A 138 14.30 6.51 -18.13
CA SER A 138 14.69 6.50 -19.54
C SER A 138 13.86 7.43 -20.41
N ASP A 139 12.58 7.62 -20.08
CA ASP A 139 11.65 8.45 -20.84
C ASP A 139 10.87 9.48 -19.99
N GLY A 140 11.10 9.50 -18.67
CA GLY A 140 10.43 10.43 -17.76
C GLY A 140 8.93 10.18 -17.59
N ILE A 141 8.40 9.03 -18.05
CA ILE A 141 6.96 8.78 -18.05
C ILE A 141 6.48 8.21 -16.71
N VAL A 142 5.44 8.83 -16.14
CA VAL A 142 4.75 8.29 -14.96
C VAL A 142 3.96 7.04 -15.35
N ARG A 143 4.37 5.88 -14.82
CA ARG A 143 3.80 4.56 -15.08
C ARG A 143 2.66 4.22 -14.16
N ALA A 144 2.73 4.63 -12.90
CA ALA A 144 1.68 4.38 -11.92
C ALA A 144 1.55 5.54 -10.94
N VAL A 145 0.34 5.77 -10.45
CA VAL A 145 0.04 6.72 -9.37
C VAL A 145 -0.84 6.05 -8.34
N SER A 146 -0.47 6.16 -7.06
CA SER A 146 -1.15 5.52 -5.93
C SER A 146 -1.55 6.55 -4.88
N TYR A 147 -2.72 6.37 -4.28
CA TYR A 147 -3.26 7.19 -3.19
C TYR A 147 -3.63 6.30 -2.01
N PRO A 148 -2.64 5.83 -1.21
CA PRO A 148 -2.94 5.04 -0.04
C PRO A 148 -3.44 5.92 1.12
N LYS A 149 -4.51 5.43 1.75
CA LYS A 149 -5.04 5.88 3.05
C LYS A 149 -4.57 4.90 4.12
N LEU A 150 -3.73 5.36 5.04
CA LEU A 150 -3.21 4.56 6.14
C LEU A 150 -3.98 4.91 7.41
N SER A 151 -4.34 3.91 8.20
CA SER A 151 -4.95 4.12 9.51
C SER A 151 -3.88 4.25 10.58
N ALA A 152 -4.09 5.17 11.52
CA ALA A 152 -3.26 5.36 12.69
C ALA A 152 -3.66 4.36 13.79
N ALA A 153 -3.03 3.19 13.81
CA ALA A 153 -3.36 2.14 14.78
C ALA A 153 -2.57 2.38 16.08
N GLY A 154 -3.25 2.81 17.15
CA GLY A 154 -2.61 3.03 18.47
C GLY A 154 -1.92 4.38 18.64
N TRP A 155 -2.22 5.37 17.79
CA TRP A 155 -1.69 6.74 17.87
C TRP A 155 -2.61 7.71 17.10
N ASN A 156 -2.44 9.02 17.32
CA ASN A 156 -3.20 10.08 16.66
C ASN A 156 -2.25 10.94 15.78
N PRO A 157 -2.52 11.09 14.47
CA PRO A 157 -1.69 11.91 13.58
C PRO A 157 -1.65 13.38 13.94
N VAL A 158 -2.77 13.99 14.33
CA VAL A 158 -2.84 15.40 14.73
C VAL A 158 -1.94 15.65 15.93
N GLU A 159 -2.09 14.86 17.00
CA GLU A 159 -1.24 14.97 18.20
C GLU A 159 0.25 14.77 17.89
N LEU A 160 0.58 13.82 17.02
CA LEU A 160 1.95 13.57 16.61
C LEU A 160 2.52 14.74 15.81
N MET A 161 1.72 15.33 14.93
CA MET A 161 2.11 16.48 14.12
C MET A 161 2.31 17.73 15.00
N ASP A 162 1.38 18.02 15.91
CA ASP A 162 1.49 19.15 16.84
C ASP A 162 2.71 19.05 17.74
N ALA A 163 3.04 17.84 18.22
CA ALA A 163 4.17 17.62 19.12
C ALA A 163 5.56 17.75 18.44
N ASN A 164 5.65 17.52 17.13
CA ASN A 164 6.95 17.44 16.42
C ASN A 164 7.14 18.54 15.38
N TRP A 165 6.05 19.09 14.86
CA TRP A 165 6.02 20.16 13.88
C TRP A 165 4.93 21.18 14.25
N PRO A 166 5.05 21.85 15.41
CA PRO A 166 4.03 22.77 15.91
C PRO A 166 3.74 23.88 14.90
N GLY A 167 2.46 24.19 14.72
CA GLY A 167 1.98 25.17 13.73
C GLY A 167 1.77 24.60 12.32
N THR A 168 2.08 23.33 12.09
CA THR A 168 1.78 22.66 10.81
C THR A 168 0.32 22.24 10.76
N VAL A 169 -0.46 22.86 9.89
CA VAL A 169 -1.88 22.53 9.69
C VAL A 169 -2.01 21.52 8.56
N SER A 170 -2.87 20.51 8.74
CA SER A 170 -3.19 19.58 7.65
C SER A 170 -3.85 20.33 6.49
N PRO A 171 -3.38 20.11 5.25
CA PRO A 171 -4.14 20.51 4.07
C PRO A 171 -5.52 19.86 4.04
N SER A 172 -6.44 20.46 3.28
CA SER A 172 -7.74 19.83 2.97
C SER A 172 -7.53 18.47 2.33
N ILE A 173 -8.31 17.48 2.77
CA ILE A 173 -8.25 16.12 2.22
C ILE A 173 -8.54 16.21 0.70
N PRO A 174 -7.64 15.72 -0.16
CA PRO A 174 -7.85 15.78 -1.60
C PRO A 174 -9.10 14.99 -2.03
N THR A 175 -9.82 15.49 -3.04
CA THR A 175 -11.08 14.92 -3.55
C THR A 175 -10.96 13.44 -3.94
N GLN A 176 -9.78 12.97 -4.37
CA GLN A 176 -9.56 11.54 -4.66
C GLN A 176 -9.87 10.66 -3.44
N PHE A 177 -9.54 11.11 -2.23
CA PHE A 177 -9.82 10.38 -1.00
C PHE A 177 -11.27 10.50 -0.54
N GLU A 178 -11.95 11.61 -0.86
CA GLU A 178 -13.39 11.76 -0.62
C GLU A 178 -14.17 10.75 -1.47
N ASN A 179 -13.83 10.62 -2.75
CA ASN A 179 -14.42 9.62 -3.64
C ASN A 179 -14.11 8.18 -3.17
N MET A 180 -12.89 7.94 -2.68
CA MET A 180 -12.54 6.64 -2.10
C MET A 180 -13.32 6.33 -0.82
N LYS A 181 -13.67 7.35 -0.02
CA LYS A 181 -14.48 7.18 1.19
C LYS A 181 -15.89 6.71 0.80
N GLU A 182 -16.52 7.37 -0.18
CA GLU A 182 -17.82 6.98 -0.69
C GLU A 182 -17.84 5.51 -1.16
N ILE A 183 -16.85 5.12 -1.98
CA ILE A 183 -16.70 3.72 -2.42
C ILE A 183 -16.51 2.79 -1.22
N GLY A 184 -15.68 3.19 -0.24
CA GLY A 184 -15.43 2.42 0.98
C GLY A 184 -16.67 2.19 1.83
N ASP A 185 -17.54 3.20 1.94
CA ASP A 185 -18.79 3.13 2.68
C ASP A 185 -19.77 2.18 2.00
N ILE A 186 -19.93 2.27 0.67
CA ILE A 186 -20.75 1.34 -0.14
C ILE A 186 -20.29 -0.11 0.04
N VAL A 187 -18.97 -0.34 -0.05
CA VAL A 187 -18.36 -1.66 0.15
C VAL A 187 -18.64 -2.16 1.57
N SER A 188 -18.41 -1.32 2.58
CA SER A 188 -18.61 -1.67 3.99
C SER A 188 -20.06 -2.03 4.29
N GLU A 189 -21.03 -1.28 3.78
CA GLU A 189 -22.45 -1.59 3.95
C GLU A 189 -22.84 -2.92 3.31
N LYS A 190 -22.35 -3.18 2.09
CA LYS A 190 -22.58 -4.44 1.39
C LYS A 190 -22.07 -5.62 2.22
N PHE A 191 -20.86 -5.54 2.75
CA PHE A 191 -20.26 -6.63 3.53
C PHE A 191 -20.82 -6.76 4.96
N LYS A 192 -21.25 -5.66 5.60
CA LYS A 192 -22.00 -5.72 6.88
C LYS A 192 -23.32 -6.47 6.73
N LYS A 193 -24.06 -6.22 5.64
CA LYS A 193 -25.33 -6.91 5.33
C LYS A 193 -25.10 -8.41 5.06
N VAL A 194 -24.03 -8.76 4.34
CA VAL A 194 -23.63 -10.17 4.13
C VAL A 194 -23.25 -10.84 5.46
N GLY A 195 -22.50 -10.16 6.32
CA GLY A 195 -22.11 -10.67 7.64
C GLY A 195 -23.31 -10.94 8.55
N LYS A 196 -24.28 -10.01 8.63
CA LYS A 196 -25.52 -10.20 9.40
C LYS A 196 -26.35 -11.37 8.88
N LYS A 197 -26.58 -11.44 7.56
CA LYS A 197 -27.33 -12.53 6.94
C LYS A 197 -26.68 -13.90 7.18
N LYS A 198 -25.34 -13.96 7.17
CA LYS A 198 -24.60 -15.19 7.50
C LYS A 198 -24.75 -15.60 8.96
N ALA A 199 -24.70 -14.64 9.89
CA ALA A 199 -24.90 -14.90 11.32
C ALA A 199 -26.33 -15.40 11.63
N GLU A 200 -27.34 -14.88 10.92
CA GLU A 200 -28.74 -15.32 11.05
C GLU A 200 -28.98 -16.73 10.46
N THR A 201 -28.21 -17.14 9.45
CA THR A 201 -28.31 -18.48 8.83
C THR A 201 -27.36 -19.53 9.40
N TYR A 202 -26.55 -19.18 10.41
CA TYR A 202 -25.54 -20.08 10.98
C TYR A 202 -26.19 -21.00 12.03
N ASP A 203 -26.55 -22.21 11.59
CA ASP A 203 -26.85 -23.34 12.47
C ASP A 203 -25.51 -24.02 12.84
N GLY A 204 -25.08 -23.87 14.09
CA GLY A 204 -23.79 -24.32 14.61
C GLY A 204 -23.52 -25.84 14.57
N THR A 205 -24.38 -26.61 13.92
CA THR A 205 -24.27 -28.07 13.77
C THR A 205 -23.87 -28.55 12.37
N LYS A 206 -23.82 -27.68 11.34
CA LYS A 206 -23.41 -28.05 9.98
C LYS A 206 -22.05 -27.45 9.62
N GLY A 207 -21.06 -28.33 9.50
CA GLY A 207 -19.66 -27.99 9.24
C GLY A 207 -19.37 -27.42 7.85
N SER A 208 -18.11 -26.98 7.71
CA SER A 208 -17.43 -26.51 6.49
C SER A 208 -17.77 -25.10 6.01
N ILE A 209 -16.88 -24.14 6.31
CA ILE A 209 -16.87 -22.76 5.78
C ILE A 209 -16.87 -22.73 4.24
N ARG A 210 -16.43 -23.81 3.55
CA ARG A 210 -16.29 -23.87 2.09
C ARG A 210 -17.61 -23.72 1.33
N ASP A 211 -18.73 -24.17 1.90
CA ASP A 211 -20.03 -24.14 1.21
C ASP A 211 -20.76 -22.79 1.33
N SER A 212 -20.22 -21.86 2.13
CA SER A 212 -20.84 -20.58 2.47
C SER A 212 -20.42 -19.41 1.57
N VAL A 213 -19.50 -19.63 0.62
CA VAL A 213 -19.08 -18.62 -0.37
C VAL A 213 -19.79 -18.94 -1.68
N GLY A 214 -21.06 -18.56 -1.77
CA GLY A 214 -21.77 -18.58 -3.05
C GLY A 214 -21.01 -17.78 -4.12
N PRO A 215 -21.15 -18.11 -5.42
CA PRO A 215 -20.42 -17.44 -6.49
C PRO A 215 -20.67 -15.94 -6.44
N TRP A 216 -19.68 -15.16 -6.89
CA TRP A 216 -19.77 -13.71 -7.02
C TRP A 216 -20.98 -13.36 -7.90
N LYS A 217 -22.13 -13.07 -7.27
CA LYS A 217 -23.33 -12.67 -8.01
C LYS A 217 -23.08 -11.24 -8.50
N ASN A 218 -22.98 -11.08 -9.82
CA ASN A 218 -22.91 -9.76 -10.45
C ASN A 218 -24.08 -8.92 -9.92
N GLY A 219 -23.78 -7.92 -9.10
CA GLY A 219 -24.75 -6.92 -8.65
C GLY A 219 -25.07 -5.92 -9.75
N GLY A 220 -25.17 -6.39 -10.99
CA GLY A 220 -25.59 -5.57 -12.11
C GLY A 220 -27.08 -5.32 -11.98
N THR A 221 -27.45 -4.08 -11.66
CA THR A 221 -28.69 -3.51 -12.19
C THR A 221 -28.66 -3.74 -13.70
N THR A 222 -29.43 -4.71 -14.18
CA THR A 222 -29.83 -4.77 -15.59
C THR A 222 -30.74 -3.58 -15.85
N GLU A 223 -30.17 -2.38 -15.96
CA GLU A 223 -30.80 -1.34 -16.74
C GLU A 223 -30.76 -1.84 -18.18
N LYS A 224 -31.94 -2.21 -18.69
CA LYS A 224 -32.16 -2.50 -20.09
C LYS A 224 -31.59 -1.33 -20.87
N ARG A 225 -30.48 -1.54 -21.60
CA ARG A 225 -30.15 -0.63 -22.69
C ARG A 225 -31.29 -0.74 -23.68
N ASP A 226 -32.12 0.28 -23.69
CA ASP A 226 -33.12 0.49 -24.71
C ASP A 226 -32.37 0.58 -26.04
N LYS A 227 -32.53 -0.43 -26.89
CA LYS A 227 -32.02 -0.39 -28.26
C LYS A 227 -33.02 0.42 -29.08
N SER A 228 -32.87 1.73 -29.02
CA SER A 228 -33.34 2.61 -30.08
C SER A 228 -32.13 3.27 -30.73
N ILE A 229 -32.18 3.29 -32.06
CA ILE A 229 -31.18 3.73 -33.06
C ILE A 229 -30.21 2.62 -33.50
#